data_AF-A0A170UYU1-F1
#
_entry.id   AF-A0A170UYU1-F1
#
_cell.length_a   1.000
_cell.length_b   1.000
_cell.length_c   1.000
_cell.angle_alpha   90.00
_cell.angle_beta   90.00
_cell.angle_gamma   90.00
#
_symmetry.space_group_name_H-M   'P 1'
#
loop_
_entity.id
_entity.type
_entity.pdbx_description
1 polymer ?
#
loop_
_entity_poly.entity_id
_entity_poly.type
_entity_poly.pdbx_seq_one_letter_code
_entity_poly.pdbx_strand_id
1 'polypeptide(L)'
;METILEQQRRYHEERERLMDAMVKEMLHKKSSYREQINSDHRLKLLLDQYMESTNKLKELYEDKDGIRRDEVAALSGPNEFSEFYSRLKSIKDFIVGYQRDIRPNVSRI
;
A
#
# COMPACT_ATOMS: atom_id res chain seq x y z
N MET A 1 -7.88 0.88 12.31
CA MET A 1 -8.36 -0.50 12.08
C MET A 1 -7.61 -1.02 10.87
N GLU A 2 -6.79 -2.06 11.01
CA GLU A 2 -6.13 -2.69 9.85
C GLU A 2 -6.93 -3.94 9.47
N THR A 3 -8.06 -3.73 8.77
CA THR A 3 -8.87 -4.86 8.28
C THR A 3 -8.16 -5.57 7.13
N ILE A 4 -8.52 -6.82 6.81
CA ILE A 4 -7.83 -7.58 5.76
C ILE A 4 -8.01 -6.89 4.41
N LEU A 5 -9.19 -6.34 4.14
CA LEU A 5 -9.45 -5.59 2.91
C LEU A 5 -8.59 -4.31 2.82
N GLU A 6 -8.40 -3.60 3.93
CA GLU A 6 -7.52 -2.41 3.96
C GLU A 6 -6.04 -2.80 3.83
N GLN A 7 -5.62 -3.91 4.44
CA GLN A 7 -4.27 -4.45 4.24
C GLN A 7 -4.03 -4.83 2.78
N GLN A 8 -4.97 -5.54 2.14
CA GLN A 8 -4.90 -5.88 0.71
C GLN A 8 -4.81 -4.61 -0.16
N ARG A 9 -5.65 -3.61 0.11
CA ARG A 9 -5.63 -2.32 -0.59
C ARG A 9 -4.27 -1.62 -0.45
N ARG A 10 -3.72 -1.57 0.77
CA ARG A 10 -2.41 -0.97 1.06
C ARG A 10 -1.28 -1.67 0.29
N TYR A 11 -1.27 -3.01 0.25
CA TYR A 11 -0.26 -3.75 -0.51
C TYR A 11 -0.39 -3.56 -2.02
N HIS A 12 -1.60 -3.45 -2.57
CA HIS A 12 -1.79 -3.08 -3.97
C HIS A 12 -1.26 -1.68 -4.27
N GLU A 13 -1.56 -0.71 -3.41
CA GLU A 13 -1.06 0.67 -3.57
C GLU A 13 0.47 0.74 -3.45
N GLU A 14 1.06 -0.03 -2.55
CA GLU A 14 2.52 -0.13 -2.41
C GLU A 14 3.18 -0.72 -3.66
N ARG A 15 2.61 -1.79 -4.22
CA ARG A 15 3.08 -2.38 -5.48
C ARG A 15 3.04 -1.38 -6.63
N GLU A 16 1.98 -0.58 -6.73
CA GLU A 16 1.85 0.47 -7.74
C GLU A 16 2.92 1.55 -7.57
N ARG A 17 3.13 2.04 -6.33
CA ARG A 17 4.18 3.02 -6.04
C ARG A 17 5.58 2.51 -6.36
N LEU A 18 5.86 1.24 -6.07
CA LEU A 18 7.13 0.60 -6.41
C LEU A 18 7.32 0.50 -7.93
N MET A 19 6.26 0.15 -8.66
CA MET A 19 6.28 0.11 -10.13
C MET A 19 6.56 1.48 -10.72
N ASP A 20 5.87 2.51 -10.25
CA ASP A 20 6.11 3.90 -10.65
C ASP A 20 7.55 4.35 -10.38
N ALA A 21 8.09 4.00 -9.20
CA ALA A 21 9.48 4.32 -8.84
C ALA A 21 10.47 3.62 -9.77
N MET A 22 10.26 2.34 -10.09
CA MET A 22 11.09 1.59 -11.02
C MET A 22 11.05 2.19 -12.43
N VAL A 23 9.86 2.52 -12.94
CA VAL A 23 9.69 3.15 -14.26
C VAL A 23 10.40 4.50 -14.32
N LYS A 24 10.26 5.35 -13.28
CA LYS A 24 10.96 6.64 -13.19
C LYS A 24 12.47 6.47 -13.15
N GLU A 25 12.97 5.51 -12.38
CA GLU A 25 14.41 5.19 -12.30
C GLU A 25 14.93 4.67 -13.65
N MET A 26 14.17 3.86 -14.37
CA MET A 26 14.54 3.37 -15.71
C MET A 26 14.58 4.49 -16.76
N LEU A 27 13.59 5.40 -16.74
CA LEU A 27 13.51 6.53 -17.66
C LEU A 27 14.57 7.61 -17.39
N HIS A 28 15.07 7.72 -16.16
CA HIS A 28 16.13 8.66 -15.83
C HIS A 28 17.39 8.38 -16.67
N LYS A 29 17.97 9.42 -17.29
CA LYS A 29 19.17 9.29 -18.12
C LYS A 29 20.42 9.25 -17.24
N LYS A 30 21.18 8.16 -17.32
CA LYS A 30 22.43 7.98 -16.57
C LYS A 30 23.59 8.50 -17.42
N SER A 31 24.44 9.35 -16.83
CA SER A 31 25.52 10.03 -17.54
C SER A 31 26.84 9.24 -17.50
N SER A 32 27.04 8.43 -16.46
CA SER A 32 28.25 7.64 -16.26
C SER A 32 27.96 6.16 -15.98
N TYR A 33 28.95 5.31 -16.20
CA TYR A 33 28.88 3.88 -15.87
C TYR A 33 28.65 3.63 -14.36
N ARG A 34 29.23 4.46 -13.50
CA ARG A 34 28.99 4.41 -12.05
C ARG A 34 27.54 4.71 -11.69
N GLU A 35 26.94 5.70 -12.34
CA GLU A 35 25.52 6.02 -12.15
C GLU A 35 24.61 4.90 -12.64
N GLN A 36 24.97 4.26 -13.76
CA GLN A 36 24.25 3.08 -14.26
C GLN A 36 24.25 1.96 -13.22
N ILE A 37 25.42 1.56 -12.70
CA ILE A 37 25.51 0.51 -11.67
C ILE A 37 24.68 0.89 -10.44
N ASN A 38 24.79 2.13 -9.96
CA ASN A 38 24.01 2.57 -8.81
C ASN A 38 22.49 2.51 -9.08
N SER A 39 22.07 2.83 -10.30
CA SER A 39 20.67 2.71 -10.74
C SER A 39 20.21 1.26 -10.74
N ASP A 40 21.02 0.34 -11.27
CA ASP A 40 20.71 -1.09 -11.32
C ASP A 40 20.56 -1.69 -9.90
N HIS A 41 21.41 -1.27 -8.97
CA HIS A 41 21.30 -1.67 -7.56
C HIS A 41 20.02 -1.12 -6.90
N ARG A 42 19.61 0.11 -7.21
CA ARG A 42 18.33 0.67 -6.74
C ARG A 42 17.14 -0.09 -7.33
N LEU A 43 17.17 -0.39 -8.62
CA LEU A 43 16.13 -1.17 -9.29
C LEU A 43 16.00 -2.56 -8.67
N LYS A 44 17.11 -3.23 -8.36
CA LYS A 44 17.10 -4.51 -7.66
C LYS A 44 16.38 -4.40 -6.31
N LEU A 45 16.72 -3.40 -5.49
CA LEU A 45 16.08 -3.20 -4.19
C LEU A 45 14.57 -2.97 -4.32
N LEU A 46 14.15 -2.15 -5.29
CA LEU A 46 12.73 -1.89 -5.55
C LEU A 46 11.99 -3.15 -6.00
N LEU A 47 12.63 -3.98 -6.83
CA LEU A 47 12.08 -5.25 -7.30
C LEU A 47 11.94 -6.26 -6.14
N ASP A 48 12.95 -6.36 -5.27
CA ASP A 48 12.91 -7.25 -4.11
C ASP A 48 11.75 -6.87 -3.17
N GLN A 49 11.55 -5.57 -2.93
CA GLN A 49 10.40 -5.07 -2.16
C GLN A 49 9.06 -5.38 -2.85
N TYR A 50 8.99 -5.20 -4.17
CA TYR A 50 7.78 -5.50 -4.94
C TYR A 50 7.41 -6.99 -4.84
N MET A 51 8.40 -7.87 -4.92
CA MET A 51 8.22 -9.31 -4.77
C MET A 51 7.73 -9.67 -3.36
N GLU A 52 8.32 -9.08 -2.32
CA GLU A 52 7.88 -9.28 -0.94
C GLU A 52 6.42 -8.87 -0.74
N SER A 53 6.05 -7.66 -1.18
CA SER A 53 4.68 -7.15 -1.05
C SER A 53 3.69 -7.95 -1.89
N THR A 54 4.12 -8.50 -3.02
CA THR A 54 3.31 -9.43 -3.83
C THR A 54 3.10 -10.78 -3.13
N ASN A 55 4.12 -11.32 -2.48
CA ASN A 55 4.01 -12.58 -1.72
C ASN A 55 3.08 -12.43 -0.52
N LYS A 56 3.24 -11.36 0.27
CA LYS A 56 2.35 -11.04 1.39
C LYS A 56 0.90 -10.89 0.94
N LEU A 57 0.70 -10.18 -0.18
CA LEU A 57 -0.63 -10.02 -0.77
C LEU A 57 -1.22 -11.37 -1.17
N LYS A 58 -0.44 -12.25 -1.82
CA LYS A 58 -0.88 -13.59 -2.19
C LYS A 58 -1.31 -14.41 -0.96
N GLU A 59 -0.52 -14.38 0.12
CA GLU A 59 -0.87 -15.07 1.37
C GLU A 59 -2.19 -14.56 1.97
N LEU A 60 -2.45 -13.25 1.91
CA LEU A 60 -3.73 -12.67 2.32
C LEU A 60 -4.90 -13.09 1.44
N TYR A 61 -4.66 -13.40 0.16
CA TYR A 61 -5.69 -13.92 -0.75
C TYR A 61 -5.94 -15.42 -0.56
N GLU A 62 -4.95 -16.19 -0.10
CA GLU A 62 -5.10 -17.63 0.22
C GLU A 62 -6.09 -17.87 1.37
N ASP A 63 -6.31 -16.87 2.24
CA ASP A 63 -7.35 -16.86 3.28
C ASP A 63 -7.37 -18.14 4.14
N LYS A 64 -6.19 -18.57 4.60
CA LYS A 64 -6.02 -19.81 5.38
C LYS A 64 -6.88 -19.86 6.64
N ASP A 65 -7.15 -18.70 7.23
CA ASP A 65 -7.91 -18.55 8.47
C ASP A 65 -9.40 -18.25 8.21
N GLY A 66 -9.83 -18.06 6.96
CA GLY A 66 -11.22 -17.75 6.58
C GLY A 66 -11.71 -16.34 6.97
N ILE A 67 -10.83 -15.53 7.57
CA ILE A 67 -11.16 -14.21 8.12
C ILE A 67 -11.60 -13.25 7.01
N ARG A 68 -11.03 -13.37 5.80
CA ARG A 68 -11.43 -12.51 4.68
C ARG A 68 -12.88 -12.78 4.30
N ARG A 69 -13.29 -14.06 4.23
CA ARG A 69 -14.68 -14.43 3.97
C ARG A 69 -15.62 -13.89 5.03
N ASP A 70 -15.23 -13.96 6.30
CA ASP A 70 -16.05 -13.47 7.41
C ASP A 70 -16.16 -11.94 7.41
N GLU A 71 -15.09 -11.21 7.09
CA GLU A 71 -15.12 -9.74 6.94
C GLU A 71 -16.01 -9.32 5.76
N VAL A 72 -15.98 -10.08 4.66
CA VAL A 72 -16.84 -9.84 3.49
C VAL A 72 -18.30 -10.17 3.81
N ALA A 73 -18.58 -11.21 4.60
CA ALA A 73 -19.93 -11.54 5.03
C ALA A 73 -20.50 -10.48 6.00
N ALA A 74 -19.67 -9.92 6.88
CA ALA A 74 -20.07 -8.83 7.78
C ALA A 74 -20.51 -7.56 7.03
N LEU A 75 -19.92 -7.29 5.87
CA LEU A 75 -20.35 -6.19 4.98
C LEU A 75 -21.77 -6.34 4.42
N SER A 76 -22.36 -7.55 4.45
CA SER A 76 -23.70 -7.84 3.93
C SER A 76 -24.63 -8.45 4.99
N GLY A 77 -24.36 -8.19 6.27
CA GLY A 77 -25.12 -8.72 7.40
C GLY A 77 -26.26 -7.81 7.89
N PRO A 78 -27.18 -8.31 8.74
CA PRO A 78 -28.36 -7.57 9.21
C PRO A 78 -28.06 -6.28 10.01
N ASN A 79 -26.81 -6.05 10.43
CA ASN A 79 -26.35 -4.83 11.14
C ASN A 79 -25.53 -3.87 10.24
N GLU A 80 -25.67 -3.97 8.92
CA GLU A 80 -24.99 -3.17 7.89
C GLU A 80 -24.85 -1.68 8.23
N PHE A 81 -25.92 -1.03 8.71
CA PHE A 81 -25.89 0.41 9.00
C PHE A 81 -24.96 0.78 10.16
N SER A 82 -24.98 0.03 11.26
CA SER A 82 -24.13 0.32 12.42
C SER A 82 -22.65 0.12 12.08
N GLU A 83 -22.37 -0.95 11.35
CA GLU A 83 -21.02 -1.27 10.90
C GLU A 83 -20.50 -0.23 9.89
N PHE A 84 -21.36 0.21 8.95
CA PHE A 84 -21.05 1.29 8.01
C PHE A 84 -20.65 2.58 8.71
N TYR A 85 -21.43 3.04 9.70
CA TYR A 85 -21.10 4.28 10.43
C TYR A 85 -19.81 4.17 11.26
N SER A 86 -19.54 3.01 11.84
CA SER A 86 -18.28 2.75 12.56
C SER A 86 -17.06 2.79 11.62
N ARG A 87 -17.18 2.15 10.45
CA ARG A 87 -16.14 2.18 9.41
C ARG A 87 -15.98 3.59 8.83
N LEU A 88 -17.06 4.31 8.55
CA LEU A 88 -17.03 5.69 8.06
C LEU A 88 -16.31 6.64 9.03
N LYS A 89 -16.59 6.52 10.33
CA LYS A 89 -15.89 7.29 11.35
C LYS A 89 -14.40 6.97 11.35
N SER A 90 -14.05 5.69 11.31
CA SER A 90 -12.65 5.24 11.27
C SER A 90 -11.91 5.76 10.03
N ILE A 91 -12.55 5.76 8.86
CA ILE A 91 -12.00 6.31 7.62
C ILE A 91 -11.79 7.82 7.73
N LYS A 92 -12.77 8.56 8.28
CA LYS A 92 -12.66 10.00 8.47
C LYS A 92 -11.48 10.35 9.40
N ASP A 93 -11.32 9.60 10.48
CA ASP A 93 -10.20 9.78 11.42
C ASP A 93 -8.86 9.46 10.76
N PHE A 94 -8.79 8.40 9.93
CA PHE A 94 -7.62 8.09 9.13
C PHE A 94 -7.27 9.19 8.13
N ILE A 95 -8.24 9.72 7.38
CA ILE A 95 -8.00 10.81 6.41
C ILE A 95 -7.49 12.07 7.11
N VAL A 96 -8.05 12.41 8.27
CA VAL A 96 -7.57 13.55 9.07
C VAL A 96 -6.13 13.34 9.54
N GLY A 97 -5.78 12.12 9.97
CA GLY A 97 -4.41 11.74 10.30
C GLY A 97 -3.48 11.80 9.08
N TYR A 98 -3.87 11.19 7.97
CA TYR A 98 -3.11 11.14 6.73
C TYR A 98 -2.86 12.55 6.15
N GLN A 99 -3.85 13.45 6.18
CA GLN A 99 -3.63 14.86 5.78
C GLN A 99 -2.61 15.59 6.66
N ARG A 100 -2.42 15.18 7.92
CA ARG A 100 -1.35 15.69 8.78
C ARG A 100 0.01 15.08 8.38
N ASP A 101 0.04 13.80 8.05
CA ASP A 101 1.25 13.07 7.66
C ASP A 101 1.75 13.40 6.24
N ILE A 102 0.89 13.88 5.34
CA ILE A 102 1.29 14.44 4.03
C ILE A 102 1.77 15.91 4.15
N ARG A 103 1.41 16.61 5.24
CA ARG A 103 1.79 18.01 5.49
C ARG A 103 3.08 18.27 6.32
N PRO A 104 4.05 17.36 6.52
CA PRO A 104 5.31 17.73 7.14
C PRO A 104 6.38 17.98 6.06
N ASN A 105 6.34 19.15 5.40
CA ASN A 105 7.49 19.89 4.86
C ASN A 105 7.09 21.03 3.89
N VAL A 106 6.41 22.07 4.40
CA VAL A 106 6.34 23.36 3.67
C VAL A 106 6.69 24.56 4.56
N SER A 107 7.33 24.32 5.72
CA SER A 107 7.69 25.39 6.68
C SER A 107 9.12 25.28 7.23
N ARG A 108 10.03 24.66 6.48
CA ARG A 108 11.48 24.74 6.71
C ARG A 108 12.21 25.01 5.39
N ILE A 109 11.99 26.19 4.82
CA ILE A 109 12.94 26.94 4.00
C ILE A 109 12.86 28.38 4.48
#